data_AF-A0A1L9T193-F1
#
_entry.id   AF-A0A1L9T193-F1
#
_cell.length_a   1.000
_cell.length_b   1.000
_cell.length_c   1.000
_cell.angle_alpha   90.00
_cell.angle_beta   90.00
_cell.angle_gamma   90.00
#
_symmetry.space_group_name_H-M   'P 1'
#
loop_
_entity.id
_entity.type
_entity.pdbx_description
1 polymer ?
#
loop_
_entity_poly.entity_id
_entity_poly.type
_entity_poly.pdbx_seq_one_letter_code
_entity_poly.pdbx_strand_id
1 'polypeptide(L)'
;MATSEDHESTAANYASSADPLNLKSHIKPLSDIQQTPANTRRRRTPAYAIFSSGDSKTTKYYKRQNKHIEHLLKPVHDHVRDAKEQDISNKLQLRIAVWGSFIANIFLSGLQLYGAIASGSLSLFTTMADSIFDPLSNVTLILCNRAAKKGNIPQYPVGKARIENLGNIYFSFIMMAVSLILIAFSCQSLTEGGETAFHLPSVIAVTIAFGVKLGLFLYCWALRNKYSQVRILWEDHRNDLFINGFGILTSVGGSKLKWWIDPMGAIILSVLIFSLWLHTSIGECKLLIGVSAEPEILNVITYISMTHHTAVQAVDTVGAYHAGPRLIVEVDVVMDPMNTLKRCHDISEDLQDKLESLPNVDRAFVHIDYETTHRPEHAKKL
;
A
#
# COMPACT_ATOMS: atom_id res chain seq x y z
N MET A 1 18.11 -34.06 -40.07
CA MET A 1 17.53 -35.06 -39.16
C MET A 1 17.90 -34.61 -37.76
N ALA A 2 17.20 -33.57 -37.29
CA ALA A 2 17.35 -32.94 -35.98
C ALA A 2 15.91 -32.81 -35.50
N THR A 3 15.40 -33.87 -34.87
CA THR A 3 13.97 -34.06 -34.64
C THR A 3 13.77 -34.69 -33.27
N SER A 4 12.80 -34.14 -32.53
CA SER A 4 12.35 -34.44 -31.17
C SER A 4 13.34 -34.24 -30.01
N GLU A 5 14.57 -34.75 -30.05
CA GLU A 5 15.49 -34.65 -28.90
C GLU A 5 15.97 -33.21 -28.61
N ASP A 6 16.17 -32.39 -29.64
CA ASP A 6 16.58 -30.99 -29.50
C ASP A 6 15.45 -30.08 -28.95
N HIS A 7 14.19 -30.40 -29.27
CA HIS A 7 13.03 -29.65 -28.74
C HIS A 7 12.71 -30.04 -27.30
N GLU A 8 12.86 -31.31 -26.95
CA GLU A 8 12.62 -31.82 -25.60
C GLU A 8 13.75 -31.41 -24.63
N SER A 9 15.00 -31.40 -25.09
CA SER A 9 16.15 -30.85 -24.34
C SER A 9 16.06 -29.33 -24.17
N THR A 10 15.61 -28.58 -25.18
CA THR A 10 15.40 -27.13 -25.05
C THR A 10 14.25 -26.82 -24.08
N ALA A 11 13.12 -27.54 -24.17
CA ALA A 11 11.99 -27.36 -23.25
C ALA A 11 12.32 -27.81 -21.81
N ALA A 12 13.06 -28.90 -21.64
CA ALA A 12 13.55 -29.36 -20.34
C ALA A 12 14.59 -28.39 -19.76
N ASN A 13 15.46 -27.81 -20.60
CA ASN A 13 16.41 -26.77 -20.19
C ASN A 13 15.71 -25.46 -19.81
N TYR A 14 14.61 -25.09 -20.49
CA TYR A 14 13.76 -23.96 -20.09
C TYR A 14 12.98 -24.24 -18.80
N ALA A 15 12.53 -25.48 -18.58
CA ALA A 15 11.83 -25.88 -17.35
C ALA A 15 12.79 -25.97 -16.14
N SER A 16 14.03 -26.43 -16.38
CA SER A 16 15.14 -26.50 -15.42
C SER A 16 15.71 -25.12 -15.10
N SER A 17 15.87 -24.24 -16.10
CA SER A 17 16.34 -22.86 -15.89
C SER A 17 15.32 -21.96 -15.18
N ALA A 18 14.03 -22.25 -15.33
CA ALA A 18 12.96 -21.52 -14.63
C ALA A 18 12.78 -21.95 -13.16
N ASP A 19 13.28 -23.12 -12.76
CA ASP A 19 13.17 -23.64 -11.39
C ASP A 19 14.39 -24.49 -11.00
N PRO A 20 15.58 -23.89 -10.89
CA PRO A 20 16.81 -24.63 -10.56
C PRO A 20 16.81 -25.23 -9.15
N LEU A 21 15.92 -24.75 -8.26
CA LEU A 21 15.75 -25.28 -6.90
C LEU A 21 14.58 -26.27 -6.77
N ASN A 22 13.93 -26.63 -7.89
CA ASN A 22 12.80 -27.56 -7.94
C ASN A 22 11.66 -27.22 -6.94
N LEU A 23 11.38 -25.93 -6.75
CA LEU A 23 10.34 -25.44 -5.86
C LEU A 23 8.94 -25.88 -6.31
N LYS A 24 8.70 -26.09 -7.60
CA LYS A 24 7.41 -26.57 -8.14
C LYS A 24 6.99 -27.90 -7.54
N SER A 25 7.94 -28.78 -7.23
CA SER A 25 7.65 -30.08 -6.60
C SER A 25 7.04 -29.95 -5.21
N HIS A 26 7.24 -28.81 -4.55
CA HIS A 26 6.69 -28.52 -3.23
C HIS A 26 5.31 -27.85 -3.24
N ILE A 27 4.76 -27.54 -4.42
CA ILE A 27 3.39 -27.02 -4.55
C ILE A 27 2.39 -28.13 -4.26
N LYS A 28 1.50 -27.92 -3.28
CA LYS A 28 0.40 -28.86 -3.02
C LYS A 28 -0.81 -28.57 -3.90
N PRO A 29 -1.38 -29.55 -4.62
CA PRO A 29 -2.57 -29.30 -5.43
C PRO A 29 -3.77 -28.93 -4.55
N LEU A 30 -4.66 -28.09 -5.11
CA LEU A 30 -5.81 -27.55 -4.38
C LEU A 30 -6.78 -28.63 -3.88
N SER A 31 -6.86 -29.78 -4.58
CA SER A 31 -7.61 -30.98 -4.16
C SER A 31 -7.13 -31.49 -2.80
N ASP A 32 -5.82 -31.60 -2.62
CA ASP A 32 -5.20 -32.20 -1.44
C ASP A 32 -5.27 -31.24 -0.26
N ILE A 33 -5.19 -29.93 -0.53
CA ILE A 33 -5.34 -28.86 0.47
C ILE A 33 -6.75 -28.84 1.07
N GLN A 34 -7.78 -29.14 0.26
CA GLN A 34 -9.18 -29.25 0.73
C GLN A 34 -9.44 -30.55 1.48
N GLN A 35 -8.73 -31.62 1.12
CA GLN A 35 -8.83 -32.94 1.77
C GLN A 35 -7.98 -33.06 3.04
N THR A 36 -7.06 -32.12 3.31
CA THR A 36 -6.20 -32.18 4.48
C THR A 36 -7.05 -32.00 5.75
N PRO A 37 -7.24 -33.04 6.59
CA PRO A 37 -8.04 -32.90 7.79
C PRO A 37 -7.34 -31.88 8.71
N ALA A 38 -8.10 -30.90 9.20
CA ALA A 38 -7.62 -30.07 10.30
C ALA A 38 -7.24 -31.02 11.44
N ASN A 39 -5.97 -31.06 11.82
CA ASN A 39 -5.49 -31.93 12.89
C ASN A 39 -6.09 -31.45 14.21
N THR A 40 -7.34 -31.82 14.48
CA THR A 40 -8.11 -31.53 15.68
C THR A 40 -7.73 -32.53 16.76
N ARG A 41 -6.44 -32.62 17.09
CA ARG A 41 -6.02 -33.41 18.24
C ARG A 41 -6.47 -32.68 19.51
N ARG A 42 -7.65 -33.07 20.00
CA ARG A 42 -8.26 -32.80 21.32
C ARG A 42 -8.34 -31.33 21.75
N ARG A 43 -9.47 -30.68 21.45
CA ARG A 43 -10.15 -29.82 22.43
C ARG A 43 -11.62 -30.19 22.49
N ARG A 44 -11.99 -30.93 23.54
CA ARG A 44 -13.39 -31.12 23.92
C ARG A 44 -13.89 -29.78 24.46
N THR A 45 -14.72 -29.07 23.71
CA THR A 45 -15.62 -28.03 24.22
C THR A 45 -16.95 -28.14 23.49
N PRO A 46 -18.10 -27.96 24.18
CA PRO A 46 -19.39 -28.44 23.71
C PRO A 46 -20.05 -27.47 22.72
N ALA A 47 -20.84 -28.06 21.82
CA ALA A 47 -22.06 -27.59 21.17
C ALA A 47 -22.34 -26.07 21.16
N TYR A 48 -21.58 -25.30 20.39
CA TYR A 48 -22.06 -24.09 19.69
C TYR A 48 -21.04 -23.71 18.60
N ALA A 49 -21.01 -24.47 17.51
CA ALA A 49 -20.22 -24.13 16.33
C ALA A 49 -21.14 -24.17 15.10
N ILE A 50 -22.18 -23.36 15.15
CA ILE A 50 -23.03 -23.05 14.00
C ILE A 50 -22.35 -21.84 13.30
N PHE A 51 -21.88 -22.07 12.08
CA PHE A 51 -21.17 -21.14 11.18
C PHE A 51 -19.70 -20.81 11.51
N SER A 52 -18.78 -21.69 11.13
CA SER A 52 -17.42 -21.27 10.75
C SER A 52 -17.03 -21.92 9.43
N SER A 53 -17.54 -21.37 8.33
CA SER A 53 -17.07 -21.58 6.96
C SER A 53 -15.75 -20.83 6.72
N GLY A 54 -14.76 -21.07 7.59
CA GLY A 54 -13.41 -20.51 7.47
C GLY A 54 -12.43 -21.61 7.09
N ASP A 55 -11.54 -21.33 6.13
CA ASP A 55 -10.42 -22.23 5.81
C ASP A 55 -9.66 -22.63 7.09
N SER A 56 -9.38 -23.93 7.23
CA SER A 56 -8.52 -24.45 8.31
C SER A 56 -7.17 -23.74 8.30
N LYS A 57 -6.53 -23.60 9.48
CA LYS A 57 -5.19 -23.01 9.62
C LYS A 57 -4.18 -23.67 8.68
N THR A 58 -4.28 -24.99 8.51
CA THR A 58 -3.44 -25.78 7.60
C THR A 58 -3.71 -25.46 6.13
N THR A 59 -4.98 -25.29 5.75
CA THR A 59 -5.39 -24.90 4.41
C THR A 59 -4.85 -23.50 4.07
N LYS A 60 -4.95 -22.54 5.00
CA LYS A 60 -4.39 -21.19 4.83
C LYS A 60 -2.87 -21.22 4.68
N TYR A 61 -2.18 -22.07 5.45
CA TYR A 61 -0.73 -22.24 5.35
C TYR A 61 -0.32 -22.72 3.95
N TYR A 62 -0.92 -23.81 3.44
CA TYR A 62 -0.57 -24.33 2.11
C TYR A 62 -0.95 -23.37 0.98
N LYS A 63 -2.08 -22.65 1.10
CA LYS A 63 -2.41 -21.58 0.15
C LYS A 63 -1.36 -20.47 0.15
N ARG A 64 -0.88 -20.04 1.33
CA ARG A 64 0.19 -19.03 1.43
C ARG A 64 1.52 -19.56 0.88
N GLN A 65 1.87 -20.81 1.17
CA GLN A 65 3.07 -21.46 0.67
C GLN A 65 3.06 -21.58 -0.85
N ASN A 66 2.00 -22.12 -1.45
CA ASN A 66 1.88 -22.24 -2.90
C ASN A 66 1.98 -20.87 -3.57
N LYS A 67 1.27 -19.86 -3.04
CA LYS A 67 1.35 -18.49 -3.56
C LYS A 67 2.76 -17.94 -3.47
N HIS A 68 3.50 -18.25 -2.40
CA HIS A 68 4.88 -17.82 -2.24
C HIS A 68 5.80 -18.50 -3.27
N ILE A 69 5.67 -19.81 -3.46
CA ILE A 69 6.44 -20.56 -4.48
C ILE A 69 6.14 -20.03 -5.88
N GLU A 70 4.86 -19.88 -6.22
CA GLU A 70 4.44 -19.30 -7.50
C GLU A 70 5.02 -17.90 -7.71
N HIS A 71 5.09 -17.09 -6.65
CA HIS A 71 5.65 -15.75 -6.71
C HIS A 71 7.18 -15.75 -6.91
N LEU A 72 7.92 -16.70 -6.33
CA LEU A 72 9.37 -16.83 -6.52
C LEU A 72 9.72 -17.32 -7.93
N LEU A 73 8.93 -18.26 -8.44
CA LEU A 73 9.12 -18.87 -9.76
C LEU A 73 8.65 -17.99 -10.92
N LYS A 74 7.97 -16.90 -10.61
CA LYS A 74 7.45 -15.99 -11.61
C LYS A 74 8.62 -15.28 -12.29
N PRO A 75 8.69 -15.32 -13.64
CA PRO A 75 9.75 -14.64 -14.35
C PRO A 75 9.75 -13.13 -14.07
N VAL A 76 10.94 -12.52 -14.02
CA VAL A 76 11.10 -11.07 -13.77
C VAL A 76 10.28 -10.23 -14.75
N HIS A 77 10.26 -10.60 -16.04
CA HIS A 77 9.45 -9.90 -17.04
C HIS A 77 7.94 -9.96 -16.76
N ASP A 78 7.45 -11.01 -16.12
CA ASP A 78 6.04 -11.12 -15.71
C ASP A 78 5.74 -10.27 -14.47
N HIS A 79 6.72 -10.06 -13.57
CA HIS A 79 6.58 -9.06 -12.51
C HIS A 79 6.43 -7.65 -13.08
N VAL A 80 7.22 -7.32 -14.11
CA VAL A 80 7.13 -6.03 -14.81
C VAL A 80 5.82 -5.90 -15.58
N ARG A 81 5.40 -6.96 -16.28
CA ARG A 81 4.15 -6.98 -17.06
C ARG A 81 2.95 -6.77 -16.14
N ASP A 82 2.86 -7.49 -15.03
CA ASP A 82 1.73 -7.34 -14.11
C ASP A 82 1.70 -5.96 -13.46
N ALA A 83 2.86 -5.39 -13.12
CA ALA A 83 2.95 -4.02 -12.61
C ALA A 83 2.46 -3.00 -13.68
N LYS A 84 2.89 -3.17 -14.94
CA LYS A 84 2.42 -2.34 -16.06
C LYS A 84 0.94 -2.55 -16.36
N GLU A 85 0.42 -3.77 -16.26
CA GLU A 85 -0.99 -4.08 -16.56
C GLU A 85 -1.92 -3.55 -15.45
N GLN A 86 -1.44 -3.46 -14.20
CA GLN A 86 -2.10 -2.71 -13.13
C GLN A 86 -2.17 -1.20 -13.43
N ASP A 87 -1.14 -0.62 -14.04
CA ASP A 87 -1.11 0.79 -14.44
C ASP A 87 -1.87 1.08 -15.76
N ILE A 88 -1.98 0.10 -16.67
CA ILE A 88 -2.43 0.28 -18.07
C ILE A 88 -3.83 -0.28 -18.32
N SER A 89 -4.57 -0.82 -17.34
CA SER A 89 -5.92 -1.37 -17.62
C SER A 89 -6.93 -0.28 -18.05
N ASN A 90 -6.92 -0.01 -19.35
CA ASN A 90 -7.76 0.88 -20.15
C ASN A 90 -9.18 0.32 -20.21
N LYS A 91 -9.88 0.32 -19.08
CA LYS A 91 -11.32 0.07 -19.05
C LYS A 91 -11.99 1.36 -18.66
N LEU A 92 -12.86 1.84 -19.55
CA LEU A 92 -13.68 3.04 -19.35
C LEU A 92 -14.27 3.10 -17.93
N GLN A 93 -14.66 1.94 -17.37
CA GLN A 93 -15.15 1.77 -16.01
C GLN A 93 -14.17 2.22 -14.92
N LEU A 94 -12.88 1.91 -15.04
CA LEU A 94 -11.84 2.35 -14.09
C LEU A 94 -11.62 3.86 -14.20
N ARG A 95 -11.52 4.37 -15.43
CA ARG A 95 -11.32 5.80 -15.66
C ARG A 95 -12.51 6.62 -15.16
N ILE A 96 -13.73 6.15 -15.40
CA ILE A 96 -14.97 6.74 -14.87
C ILE A 96 -14.99 6.64 -13.34
N ALA A 97 -14.59 5.52 -12.74
CA ALA A 97 -14.56 5.39 -11.28
C ALA A 97 -13.59 6.39 -10.64
N VAL A 98 -12.37 6.49 -11.17
CA VAL A 98 -11.31 7.37 -10.64
C VAL A 98 -11.65 8.85 -10.89
N TRP A 99 -11.91 9.24 -12.14
CA TRP A 99 -12.23 10.64 -12.46
C TRP A 99 -13.59 11.07 -11.93
N GLY A 100 -14.59 10.18 -11.97
CA GLY A 100 -15.92 10.43 -11.42
C GLY A 100 -15.87 10.63 -9.92
N SER A 101 -15.10 9.81 -9.18
CA SER A 101 -14.93 10.00 -7.74
C SER A 101 -14.17 11.28 -7.42
N PHE A 102 -13.15 11.63 -8.19
CA PHE A 102 -12.41 12.88 -8.00
C PHE A 102 -13.30 14.12 -8.21
N ILE A 103 -14.05 14.17 -9.32
CA ILE A 103 -14.97 15.27 -9.62
C ILE A 103 -16.09 15.33 -8.57
N ALA A 104 -16.62 14.18 -8.16
CA ALA A 104 -17.62 14.13 -7.12
C ALA A 104 -17.07 14.64 -5.80
N ASN A 105 -15.87 14.24 -5.37
CA ASN A 105 -15.26 14.74 -4.12
C ASN A 105 -15.08 16.26 -4.14
N ILE A 106 -14.70 16.87 -5.28
CA ILE A 106 -14.67 18.34 -5.44
C ILE A 106 -16.06 18.95 -5.26
N PHE A 107 -17.10 18.37 -5.88
CA PHE A 107 -18.46 18.88 -5.75
C PHE A 107 -19.01 18.72 -4.32
N LEU A 108 -18.78 17.56 -3.69
CA LEU A 108 -19.16 17.29 -2.31
C LEU A 108 -18.46 18.24 -1.34
N SER A 109 -17.17 18.53 -1.55
CA SER A 109 -16.43 19.53 -0.79
C SER A 109 -17.13 20.90 -0.82
N GLY A 110 -17.61 21.33 -1.98
CA GLY A 110 -18.36 22.59 -2.11
C GLY A 110 -19.70 22.56 -1.35
N LEU A 111 -20.43 21.45 -1.44
CA LEU A 111 -21.72 21.29 -0.76
C LEU A 111 -21.55 21.22 0.77
N GLN A 112 -20.50 20.58 1.26
CA GLN A 112 -20.20 20.52 2.68
C GLN A 112 -19.67 21.84 3.23
N LEU A 113 -18.92 22.61 2.45
CA LEU A 113 -18.53 23.97 2.79
C LEU A 113 -19.76 24.85 3.02
N TYR A 114 -20.71 24.80 2.08
CA TYR A 114 -21.99 25.49 2.24
C TYR A 114 -22.74 25.00 3.48
N GLY A 115 -22.85 23.67 3.68
CA GLY A 115 -23.52 23.06 4.82
C GLY A 115 -22.92 23.48 6.17
N ALA A 116 -21.59 23.47 6.31
CA ALA A 116 -20.91 23.82 7.55
C ALA A 116 -21.09 25.31 7.89
N ILE A 117 -20.86 26.21 6.93
CA ILE A 117 -21.04 27.67 7.12
C ILE A 117 -22.49 28.00 7.46
N ALA A 118 -23.45 27.42 6.73
CA ALA A 118 -24.87 27.67 6.96
C ALA A 118 -25.38 27.06 8.28
N SER A 119 -24.77 25.97 8.76
CA SER A 119 -25.20 25.30 9.99
C SER A 119 -24.63 25.87 11.26
N GLY A 120 -23.42 26.44 11.22
CA GLY A 120 -22.67 26.79 12.43
C GLY A 120 -22.28 25.60 13.33
N SER A 121 -22.44 24.36 12.85
CA SER A 121 -22.22 23.13 13.63
C SER A 121 -20.76 22.70 13.56
N LEU A 122 -20.16 22.43 14.72
CA LEU A 122 -18.74 22.09 14.83
C LEU A 122 -18.42 20.70 14.25
N SER A 123 -19.33 19.74 14.39
CA SER A 123 -19.16 18.42 13.78
C SER A 123 -19.21 18.52 12.24
N LEU A 124 -20.09 19.36 11.70
CA LEU A 124 -20.16 19.61 10.26
C LEU A 124 -18.94 20.38 9.73
N PHE A 125 -18.40 21.32 10.51
CA PHE A 125 -17.11 21.95 10.20
C PHE A 125 -15.97 20.94 10.16
N THR A 126 -15.97 19.95 11.04
CA THR A 126 -14.95 18.89 11.04
C THR A 126 -15.04 18.02 9.80
N THR A 127 -16.25 17.57 9.42
CA THR A 127 -16.45 16.79 8.19
C THR A 127 -16.15 17.59 6.91
N MET A 128 -16.43 18.90 6.93
CA MET A 128 -16.12 19.81 5.84
C MET A 128 -14.61 19.96 5.67
N ALA A 129 -13.87 20.17 6.77
CA ALA A 129 -12.41 20.28 6.70
C ALA A 129 -11.82 19.05 6.04
N ASP A 130 -12.21 17.86 6.48
CA ASP A 130 -11.79 16.58 5.89
C ASP A 130 -12.05 16.55 4.37
N SER A 131 -13.29 16.80 3.94
CA SER A 131 -13.65 16.74 2.51
C SER A 131 -13.04 17.85 1.64
N ILE A 132 -12.63 19.00 2.20
CA ILE A 132 -11.91 20.06 1.47
C ILE A 132 -10.44 19.69 1.30
N PHE A 133 -9.85 19.15 2.36
CA PHE A 133 -8.43 18.83 2.37
C PHE A 133 -8.12 17.56 1.59
N ASP A 134 -9.05 16.62 1.43
CA ASP A 134 -8.89 15.43 0.59
C ASP A 134 -8.54 15.74 -0.89
N PRO A 135 -9.29 16.57 -1.64
CA PRO A 135 -8.87 16.92 -3.00
C PRO A 135 -7.59 17.76 -3.01
N LEU A 136 -7.34 18.58 -1.97
CA LEU A 136 -6.11 19.36 -1.87
C LEU A 136 -4.87 18.48 -1.65
N SER A 137 -5.01 17.38 -0.89
CA SER A 137 -3.96 16.38 -0.68
C SER A 137 -3.58 15.72 -2.01
N ASN A 138 -4.58 15.35 -2.81
CA ASN A 138 -4.38 14.77 -4.13
C ASN A 138 -3.68 15.74 -5.08
N VAL A 139 -4.07 17.01 -5.08
CA VAL A 139 -3.38 18.05 -5.87
C VAL A 139 -1.92 18.19 -5.41
N THR A 140 -1.68 18.24 -4.10
CA THR A 140 -0.33 18.32 -3.53
C THR A 140 0.52 17.12 -3.96
N LEU A 141 -0.03 15.91 -3.89
CA LEU A 141 0.64 14.68 -4.33
C LEU A 141 0.99 14.74 -5.82
N ILE A 142 0.08 15.20 -6.68
CA ILE A 142 0.34 15.38 -8.12
C ILE A 142 1.49 16.36 -8.36
N LEU A 143 1.51 17.48 -7.63
CA LEU A 143 2.58 18.48 -7.74
C LEU A 143 3.91 17.92 -7.24
N CYS A 144 3.93 17.21 -6.12
CA CYS A 144 5.11 16.55 -5.57
C CYS A 144 5.64 15.45 -6.51
N ASN A 145 4.77 14.63 -7.08
CA ASN A 145 5.14 13.60 -8.06
C ASN A 145 5.74 14.23 -9.32
N ARG A 146 5.14 15.33 -9.82
CA ARG A 146 5.69 16.08 -10.95
C ARG A 146 7.05 16.70 -10.63
N ALA A 147 7.24 17.21 -9.42
CA ALA A 147 8.51 17.73 -8.94
C ALA A 147 9.57 16.63 -8.78
N ALA A 148 9.19 15.45 -8.29
CA ALA A 148 10.04 14.27 -8.16
C ALA A 148 10.52 13.74 -9.52
N LYS A 149 9.65 13.79 -10.54
CA LYS A 149 9.98 13.40 -11.92
C LYS A 149 10.84 14.43 -12.67
N LYS A 150 10.93 15.68 -12.19
CA LYS A 150 11.74 16.71 -12.83
C LYS A 150 13.23 16.44 -12.60
N GLY A 151 13.84 15.75 -13.56
CA GLY A 151 15.25 15.36 -13.57
C GLY A 151 16.18 16.57 -13.48
N ASN A 152 17.08 16.55 -12.49
CA ASN A 152 18.27 17.40 -12.47
C ASN A 152 19.44 16.56 -11.96
N ILE A 153 19.96 15.67 -12.81
CA ILE A 153 20.97 14.67 -12.46
C ILE A 153 22.24 15.30 -11.86
N PRO A 154 22.77 16.43 -12.38
CA PRO A 154 23.97 17.05 -11.80
C PRO A 154 23.81 17.51 -10.35
N GLN A 155 22.60 17.90 -9.94
CA GLN A 155 22.33 18.38 -8.58
C GLN A 155 21.79 17.27 -7.67
N TYR A 156 21.10 16.29 -8.24
CA TYR A 156 20.45 15.17 -7.53
C TYR A 156 20.76 13.86 -8.26
N PRO A 157 21.95 13.26 -8.04
CA PRO A 157 22.38 12.06 -8.74
C PRO A 157 21.55 10.81 -8.36
N VAL A 158 20.99 10.78 -7.16
CA VAL A 158 20.07 9.73 -6.67
C VAL A 158 18.61 10.05 -7.04
N GLY A 159 18.36 11.14 -7.76
CA GLY A 159 17.03 11.59 -8.10
C GLY A 159 16.30 12.29 -6.95
N LYS A 160 14.99 12.52 -7.15
CA LYS A 160 14.13 13.33 -6.28
C LYS A 160 12.90 12.57 -5.76
N ALA A 161 12.93 11.23 -5.79
CA ALA A 161 11.79 10.39 -5.41
C ALA A 161 11.28 10.71 -3.99
N ARG A 162 12.19 11.04 -3.05
CA ARG A 162 11.87 11.41 -1.66
C ARG A 162 10.97 12.64 -1.52
N ILE A 163 10.89 13.53 -2.53
CA ILE A 163 10.01 14.69 -2.50
C ILE A 163 8.54 14.28 -2.33
N GLU A 164 8.16 13.10 -2.83
CA GLU A 164 6.81 12.55 -2.68
C GLU A 164 6.47 12.34 -1.20
N ASN A 165 7.32 11.63 -0.44
CA ASN A 165 7.12 11.40 0.99
C ASN A 165 7.15 12.70 1.79
N LEU A 166 8.06 13.63 1.45
CA LEU A 166 8.10 14.96 2.09
C LEU A 166 6.79 15.72 1.89
N GLY A 167 6.19 15.62 0.70
CA GLY A 167 4.86 16.18 0.41
C GLY A 167 3.77 15.58 1.30
N ASN A 168 3.74 14.25 1.41
CA ASN A 168 2.77 13.53 2.24
C ASN A 168 2.92 13.87 3.73
N ILE A 169 4.16 13.99 4.22
CA ILE A 169 4.46 14.38 5.61
C ILE A 169 4.01 15.82 5.86
N TYR A 170 4.37 16.75 4.98
CA TYR A 170 3.96 18.15 5.09
C TYR A 170 2.43 18.27 5.15
N PHE A 171 1.73 17.57 4.27
CA PHE A 171 0.28 17.55 4.25
C PHE A 171 -0.32 16.95 5.53
N SER A 172 0.25 15.84 6.02
CA SER A 172 -0.15 15.21 7.28
C SER A 172 -0.04 16.17 8.45
N PHE A 173 1.03 16.99 8.51
CA PHE A 173 1.19 18.01 9.55
C PHE A 173 0.14 19.12 9.48
N ILE A 174 -0.22 19.58 8.27
CA ILE A 174 -1.32 20.54 8.09
C ILE A 174 -2.62 19.96 8.65
N MET A 175 -2.94 18.72 8.30
CA MET A 175 -4.17 18.06 8.76
C MET A 175 -4.19 17.87 10.27
N MET A 176 -3.08 17.45 10.86
CA MET A 176 -2.94 17.38 12.31
C MET A 176 -3.15 18.75 12.97
N ALA A 177 -2.62 19.83 12.41
CA ALA A 177 -2.81 21.18 12.92
C ALA A 177 -4.29 21.62 12.84
N VAL A 178 -4.96 21.36 11.71
CA VAL A 178 -6.39 21.61 11.54
C VAL A 178 -7.22 20.83 12.56
N SER A 179 -6.93 19.55 12.78
CA SER A 179 -7.59 18.74 13.79
C SER A 179 -7.38 19.30 15.21
N LEU A 180 -6.18 19.76 15.56
CA LEU A 180 -5.93 20.38 16.87
C LEU A 180 -6.71 21.67 17.07
N ILE A 181 -6.80 22.51 16.03
CA ILE A 181 -7.60 23.74 16.04
C ILE A 181 -9.09 23.41 16.25
N LEU A 182 -9.61 22.40 15.55
CA LEU A 182 -11.00 21.96 15.70
C LEU A 182 -11.28 21.38 17.09
N ILE A 183 -10.34 20.64 17.68
CA ILE A 183 -10.43 20.18 19.07
C ILE A 183 -10.51 21.39 20.01
N ALA A 184 -9.64 22.39 19.84
CA ALA A 184 -9.64 23.58 20.70
C ALA A 184 -10.96 24.36 20.62
N PHE A 185 -11.48 24.61 19.41
CA PHE A 185 -12.78 25.26 19.23
C PHE A 185 -13.93 24.44 19.81
N SER A 186 -13.88 23.11 19.68
CA SER A 186 -14.92 22.24 20.23
C SER A 186 -14.89 22.20 21.76
N CYS A 187 -13.70 22.20 22.36
CA CYS A 187 -13.54 22.33 23.81
C CYS A 187 -14.05 23.69 24.32
N GLN A 188 -13.73 24.77 23.63
CA GLN A 188 -14.22 26.12 23.99
C GLN A 188 -15.76 26.17 23.93
N SER A 189 -16.35 25.68 22.84
CA SER A 189 -17.82 25.63 22.69
C SER A 189 -18.49 24.79 23.78
N LEU A 190 -17.84 23.71 24.23
CA LEU A 190 -18.33 22.90 25.35
C LEU A 190 -18.32 23.66 26.68
N THR A 191 -17.40 24.59 26.88
CA THR A 191 -17.32 25.41 28.11
C THR A 191 -18.20 26.64 28.09
N GLU A 192 -18.38 27.28 26.92
CA GLU A 192 -19.16 28.50 26.79
C GLU A 192 -20.67 28.24 26.86
N GLY A 193 -21.12 27.04 26.44
CA GLY A 193 -22.53 26.67 26.43
C GLY A 193 -23.32 27.49 25.41
N GLY A 194 -23.67 26.87 24.29
CA GLY A 194 -24.43 27.54 23.23
C GLY A 194 -25.39 26.58 22.55
N GLU A 195 -26.63 27.02 22.34
CA GLU A 195 -27.57 26.32 21.47
C GLU A 195 -27.19 26.61 20.02
N THR A 196 -26.68 25.60 19.31
CA THR A 196 -26.51 25.69 17.86
C THR A 196 -27.90 25.68 17.21
N ALA A 197 -28.24 26.77 16.51
CA ALA A 197 -29.51 26.88 15.82
C ALA A 197 -29.63 25.76 14.77
N PHE A 198 -30.75 25.03 14.81
CA PHE A 198 -31.00 23.95 13.85
C PHE A 198 -31.31 24.53 12.47
N HIS A 199 -30.32 24.52 11.60
CA HIS A 199 -30.50 24.89 10.19
C HIS A 199 -30.91 23.65 9.39
N LEU A 200 -32.21 23.42 9.24
CA LEU A 200 -32.72 22.29 8.45
C LEU A 200 -32.13 22.23 7.02
N PRO A 201 -31.93 23.36 6.30
CA PRO A 201 -31.32 23.33 4.96
C PRO A 201 -29.87 22.81 4.94
N SER A 202 -29.05 23.10 5.97
CA SER A 202 -27.67 22.62 6.01
C SER A 202 -27.60 21.11 6.25
N VAL A 203 -28.45 20.59 7.14
CA VAL A 203 -28.57 19.14 7.38
C VAL A 203 -29.02 18.41 6.13
N ILE A 204 -29.97 18.97 5.38
CA ILE A 204 -30.42 18.41 4.09
C ILE A 204 -29.26 18.41 3.07
N ALA A 205 -28.50 19.51 2.96
CA ALA A 205 -27.37 19.61 2.06
C ALA A 205 -26.29 18.55 2.37
N VAL A 206 -25.93 18.37 3.64
CA VAL A 206 -24.95 17.36 4.06
C VAL A 206 -25.50 15.94 3.91
N THR A 207 -26.81 15.73 4.11
CA THR A 207 -27.46 14.43 3.86
C THR A 207 -27.48 14.08 2.37
N ILE A 208 -27.69 15.06 1.49
CA ILE A 208 -27.55 14.87 0.03
C ILE A 208 -26.10 14.51 -0.31
N ALA A 209 -25.12 15.21 0.27
CA ALA A 209 -23.70 14.88 0.08
C ALA A 209 -23.41 13.43 0.51
N PHE A 210 -23.91 13.02 1.67
CA PHE A 210 -23.81 11.64 2.15
C PHE A 210 -24.47 10.63 1.19
N GLY A 211 -25.64 10.96 0.64
CA GLY A 211 -26.33 10.13 -0.35
C GLY A 211 -25.53 9.94 -1.65
N VAL A 212 -24.90 11.01 -2.16
CA VAL A 212 -24.01 10.91 -3.33
C VAL A 212 -22.80 10.05 -3.02
N LYS A 213 -22.19 10.23 -1.83
CA LYS A 213 -21.04 9.42 -1.38
C LYS A 213 -21.40 7.94 -1.21
N LEU A 214 -22.58 7.66 -0.68
CA LEU A 214 -23.12 6.30 -0.58
C LEU A 214 -23.31 5.66 -1.97
N GLY A 215 -23.79 6.44 -2.95
CA GLY A 215 -23.90 5.99 -4.34
C GLY A 215 -22.54 5.60 -4.94
N LEU A 216 -21.51 6.42 -4.74
CA LEU A 216 -20.13 6.13 -5.15
C LEU A 216 -19.56 4.90 -4.45
N PHE A 217 -19.82 4.77 -3.15
CA PHE A 217 -19.44 3.59 -2.37
C PHE A 217 -20.07 2.30 -2.93
N LEU A 218 -21.37 2.30 -3.24
CA LEU A 218 -22.06 1.14 -3.80
C LEU A 218 -21.55 0.80 -5.21
N TYR A 219 -21.26 1.81 -6.02
CA TYR A 219 -20.65 1.62 -7.34
C TYR A 219 -19.27 0.98 -7.24
N CYS A 220 -18.40 1.50 -6.36
CA CYS A 220 -17.07 0.94 -6.13
C CYS A 220 -17.14 -0.46 -5.48
N TRP A 221 -18.11 -0.70 -4.58
CA TRP A 221 -18.36 -2.01 -3.97
C TRP A 221 -18.62 -3.09 -5.03
N ALA A 222 -19.42 -2.79 -6.05
CA ALA A 222 -19.72 -3.73 -7.14
C ALA A 222 -18.49 -4.08 -8.01
N LEU A 223 -17.51 -3.18 -8.08
CA LEU A 223 -16.31 -3.32 -8.91
C LEU A 223 -15.04 -3.69 -8.11
N ARG A 224 -15.09 -3.69 -6.77
CA ARG A 224 -13.91 -3.87 -5.89
C ARG A 224 -13.14 -5.18 -6.11
N ASN A 225 -13.82 -6.25 -6.50
CA ASN A 225 -13.20 -7.57 -6.70
C ASN A 225 -12.57 -7.72 -8.09
N LYS A 226 -12.79 -6.75 -8.99
CA LYS A 226 -12.28 -6.78 -10.37
C LYS A 226 -11.01 -5.94 -10.53
N TYR A 227 -10.86 -4.88 -9.75
CA TYR A 227 -9.75 -3.93 -9.89
C TYR A 227 -9.19 -3.52 -8.52
N SER A 228 -7.87 -3.65 -8.33
CA SER A 228 -7.18 -3.27 -7.09
C SER A 228 -7.32 -1.78 -6.78
N GLN A 229 -7.21 -0.91 -7.79
CA GLN A 229 -7.39 0.54 -7.64
C GLN A 229 -8.79 0.91 -7.17
N VAL A 230 -9.83 0.21 -7.67
CA VAL A 230 -11.22 0.44 -7.23
C VAL A 230 -11.44 -0.04 -5.80
N ARG A 231 -10.69 -1.05 -5.34
CA ARG A 231 -10.74 -1.48 -3.93
C ARG A 231 -10.21 -0.39 -3.00
N ILE A 232 -9.11 0.28 -3.36
CA ILE A 232 -8.55 1.38 -2.57
C ILE A 232 -9.57 2.53 -2.50
N LEU A 233 -10.14 2.92 -3.64
CA LEU A 233 -11.16 3.95 -3.72
C LEU A 233 -12.44 3.59 -2.95
N TRP A 234 -12.79 2.30 -2.90
CA TRP A 234 -13.89 1.81 -2.09
C TRP A 234 -13.62 1.94 -0.59
N GLU A 235 -12.39 1.62 -0.15
CA GLU A 235 -11.98 1.78 1.26
C GLU A 235 -12.00 3.25 1.69
N ASP A 236 -11.57 4.14 0.80
CA ASP A 236 -11.63 5.61 0.94
C ASP A 236 -13.07 6.08 1.14
N HIS A 237 -13.96 5.83 0.16
CA HIS A 237 -15.38 6.18 0.25
C HIS A 237 -16.07 5.60 1.49
N ARG A 238 -15.64 4.42 1.95
CA ARG A 238 -16.17 3.79 3.17
C ARG A 238 -15.81 4.60 4.41
N ASN A 239 -14.53 4.93 4.57
CA ASN A 239 -14.06 5.68 5.73
C ASN A 239 -14.73 7.06 5.78
N ASP A 240 -14.84 7.71 4.63
CA ASP A 240 -15.50 9.00 4.52
C ASP A 240 -16.99 8.92 4.87
N LEU A 241 -17.68 7.85 4.47
CA LEU A 241 -19.08 7.64 4.82
C LEU A 241 -19.24 7.50 6.34
N PHE A 242 -18.30 6.84 7.02
CA PHE A 242 -18.30 6.75 8.49
C PHE A 242 -18.10 8.13 9.13
N ILE A 243 -17.10 8.90 8.69
CA ILE A 243 -16.79 10.23 9.21
C ILE A 243 -17.97 11.19 8.99
N ASN A 244 -18.47 11.26 7.76
CA ASN A 244 -19.59 12.13 7.39
C ASN A 244 -20.90 11.71 8.06
N GLY A 245 -21.19 10.41 8.13
CA GLY A 245 -22.38 9.89 8.81
C GLY A 245 -22.36 10.19 10.31
N PHE A 246 -21.20 10.04 10.95
CA PHE A 246 -21.02 10.38 12.36
C PHE A 246 -21.15 11.89 12.60
N GLY A 247 -20.61 12.73 11.71
CA GLY A 247 -20.80 14.18 11.76
C GLY A 247 -22.27 14.60 11.67
N ILE A 248 -23.03 14.06 10.70
CA ILE A 248 -24.48 14.33 10.60
C ILE A 248 -25.22 13.88 11.86
N LEU A 249 -24.92 12.67 12.36
CA LEU A 249 -25.58 12.11 13.54
C LEU A 249 -25.35 12.98 14.79
N THR A 250 -24.12 13.44 14.98
CA THR A 250 -23.75 14.27 16.14
C THR A 250 -24.26 15.70 15.99
N SER A 251 -24.29 16.26 14.78
CA SER A 251 -24.92 17.55 14.49
C SER A 251 -26.44 17.54 14.78
N VAL A 252 -27.16 16.54 14.25
CA VAL A 252 -28.60 16.39 14.48
C VAL A 252 -28.89 16.06 15.95
N GLY A 253 -28.07 15.23 16.58
CA GLY A 253 -28.14 14.94 18.01
C GLY A 253 -27.92 16.18 18.89
N GLY A 254 -26.98 17.04 18.51
CA GLY A 254 -26.70 18.33 19.16
C GLY A 254 -27.92 19.24 19.22
N SER A 255 -28.64 19.32 18.11
CA SER A 255 -29.79 20.21 17.95
C SER A 255 -31.12 19.64 18.47
N LYS A 256 -31.30 18.31 18.50
CA LYS A 256 -32.57 17.67 18.90
C LYS A 256 -32.56 17.02 20.28
N LEU A 257 -31.42 16.53 20.74
CA LEU A 257 -31.29 15.83 22.03
C LEU A 257 -30.65 16.71 23.09
N LYS A 258 -29.37 17.08 22.90
CA LYS A 258 -28.59 17.86 23.86
C LYS A 258 -27.48 18.63 23.13
N TRP A 259 -27.36 19.92 23.43
CA TRP A 259 -26.40 20.84 22.81
C TRP A 259 -24.95 20.34 22.80
N TRP A 260 -24.49 19.65 23.85
CA TRP A 260 -23.11 19.17 23.96
C TRP A 260 -22.75 18.01 23.01
N ILE A 261 -23.74 17.37 22.38
CA ILE A 261 -23.50 16.22 21.49
C ILE A 261 -22.72 16.65 20.23
N ASP A 262 -23.00 17.84 19.70
CA ASP A 262 -22.30 18.39 18.53
C ASP A 262 -20.81 18.67 18.80
N PRO A 263 -20.43 19.48 19.82
CA PRO A 263 -19.03 19.70 20.15
C PRO A 263 -18.31 18.42 20.62
N MET A 264 -18.98 17.52 21.33
CA MET A 264 -18.37 16.22 21.68
C MET A 264 -18.11 15.37 20.42
N GLY A 265 -19.06 15.34 19.49
CA GLY A 265 -18.90 14.66 18.20
C GLY A 265 -17.72 15.22 17.41
N ALA A 266 -17.58 16.54 17.36
CA ALA A 266 -16.47 17.23 16.73
C ALA A 266 -15.11 16.90 17.36
N ILE A 267 -15.02 16.80 18.70
CA ILE A 267 -13.81 16.37 19.41
C ILE A 267 -13.44 14.93 19.01
N ILE A 268 -14.40 14.00 19.09
CA ILE A 268 -14.17 12.59 18.76
C ILE A 268 -13.67 12.46 17.32
N LEU A 269 -14.33 13.16 16.39
CA LEU A 269 -13.98 13.12 14.97
C LEU A 269 -12.61 13.72 14.71
N SER A 270 -12.30 14.86 15.33
CA SER A 270 -11.00 15.52 15.18
C SER A 270 -9.85 14.69 15.77
N VAL A 271 -10.06 14.02 16.91
CA VAL A 271 -9.06 13.09 17.50
C VAL A 271 -8.82 11.89 16.60
N LEU A 272 -9.88 11.36 15.98
CA LEU A 272 -9.79 10.26 15.02
C LEU A 272 -8.98 10.67 13.79
N ILE A 273 -9.31 11.81 13.17
CA ILE A 273 -8.58 12.36 12.02
C ILE A 273 -7.11 12.62 12.39
N PHE A 274 -6.85 13.26 13.53
CA PHE A 274 -5.48 13.48 14.02
C PHE A 274 -4.69 12.17 14.16
N SER A 275 -5.30 11.13 14.73
CA SER A 275 -4.64 9.83 14.93
C SER A 275 -4.34 9.11 13.62
N LEU A 276 -5.24 9.20 12.64
CA LEU A 276 -5.03 8.67 11.29
C LEU A 276 -3.84 9.36 10.60
N TRP A 277 -3.81 10.69 10.60
CA TRP A 277 -2.74 11.47 9.98
C TRP A 277 -1.41 11.32 10.70
N LEU A 278 -1.41 11.18 12.02
CA LEU A 278 -0.20 10.86 12.79
C LEU A 278 0.37 9.49 12.37
N HIS A 279 -0.49 8.47 12.26
CA HIS A 279 -0.07 7.15 11.81
C HIS A 279 0.49 7.19 10.38
N THR A 280 -0.17 7.89 9.46
CA THR A 280 0.30 8.10 8.09
C THR A 280 1.65 8.81 8.06
N SER A 281 1.81 9.90 8.82
CA SER A 281 3.07 10.65 8.92
C SER A 281 4.23 9.77 9.41
N ILE A 282 4.00 8.93 10.42
CA ILE A 282 5.01 7.98 10.93
C ILE A 282 5.39 6.96 9.84
N GLY A 283 4.42 6.46 9.08
CA GLY A 283 4.66 5.56 7.95
C GLY A 283 5.57 6.20 6.88
N GLU A 284 5.26 7.42 6.47
CA GLU A 284 6.05 8.17 5.49
C GLU A 284 7.47 8.51 6.01
N CYS A 285 7.60 8.84 7.29
CA CYS A 285 8.89 9.03 7.94
C CYS A 285 9.73 7.74 7.90
N LYS A 286 9.14 6.57 8.15
CA LYS A 286 9.84 5.28 8.05
C LYS A 286 10.38 5.01 6.64
N LEU A 287 9.61 5.38 5.61
CA LEU A 287 10.05 5.26 4.20
C LEU A 287 11.23 6.20 3.88
N LEU A 288 11.30 7.37 4.52
CA LEU A 288 12.44 8.28 4.39
C LEU A 288 13.70 7.81 5.14
N ILE A 289 13.52 7.17 6.30
CA ILE A 289 14.63 6.69 7.15
C ILE A 289 15.28 5.43 6.56
N GLY A 290 14.59 4.72 5.67
CA GLY A 290 15.08 3.49 5.06
C GLY A 290 14.67 2.24 5.81
N VAL A 291 13.38 2.12 6.13
CA VAL A 291 12.82 0.86 6.61
C VAL A 291 13.09 -0.26 5.59
N SER A 292 13.39 -1.45 6.09
CA SER A 292 13.60 -2.65 5.27
C SER A 292 12.35 -2.98 4.45
N ALA A 293 12.57 -3.53 3.26
CA ALA A 293 11.53 -4.10 2.43
C ALA A 293 10.84 -5.28 3.14
N GLU A 294 9.63 -5.60 2.68
CA GLU A 294 8.87 -6.75 3.17
C GLU A 294 9.63 -8.07 2.91
N PRO A 295 9.59 -9.06 3.83
CA PRO A 295 10.33 -10.32 3.67
C PRO A 295 10.02 -11.04 2.34
N GLU A 296 8.81 -10.92 1.83
CA GLU A 296 8.40 -11.47 0.54
C GLU A 296 9.24 -10.90 -0.62
N ILE A 297 9.60 -9.61 -0.59
CA ILE A 297 10.44 -8.97 -1.61
C ILE A 297 11.90 -9.41 -1.44
N LEU A 298 12.39 -9.45 -0.19
CA LEU A 298 13.75 -9.92 0.10
C LEU A 298 13.97 -11.36 -0.38
N ASN A 299 12.98 -12.24 -0.18
CA ASN A 299 13.04 -13.62 -0.65
C ASN A 299 13.09 -13.72 -2.18
N VAL A 300 12.35 -12.86 -2.89
CA VAL A 300 12.37 -12.80 -4.36
C VAL A 300 13.73 -12.33 -4.86
N ILE A 301 14.27 -11.26 -4.28
CA ILE A 301 15.61 -10.76 -4.62
C ILE A 301 16.66 -11.85 -4.36
N THR A 302 16.62 -12.48 -3.20
CA THR A 302 17.54 -13.57 -2.82
C THR A 302 17.46 -14.72 -3.81
N TYR A 303 16.24 -15.15 -4.17
CA TYR A 303 16.03 -16.22 -5.13
C TYR A 303 16.56 -15.84 -6.52
N ILE A 304 16.27 -14.64 -7.00
CA ILE A 304 16.76 -14.15 -8.30
C ILE A 304 18.29 -14.11 -8.33
N SER A 305 18.93 -13.61 -7.27
CA SER A 305 20.39 -13.53 -7.17
C SER A 305 21.05 -14.91 -7.13
N MET A 306 20.52 -15.83 -6.32
CA MET A 306 21.04 -17.20 -6.20
C MET A 306 20.90 -18.01 -7.50
N THR A 307 19.85 -17.75 -8.26
CA THR A 307 19.51 -18.50 -9.49
C THR A 307 19.96 -17.81 -10.78
N HIS A 308 20.65 -16.68 -10.67
CA HIS A 308 20.98 -15.85 -11.83
C HIS A 308 21.97 -16.54 -12.79
N HIS A 309 23.07 -17.08 -12.26
CA HIS A 309 24.11 -17.72 -13.07
C HIS A 309 24.81 -18.83 -12.28
N THR A 310 25.25 -19.88 -12.95
CA THR A 310 26.02 -21.01 -12.37
C THR A 310 27.35 -20.64 -11.70
N ALA A 311 27.82 -19.40 -11.86
CA ALA A 311 29.06 -18.90 -11.29
C ALA A 311 28.84 -18.32 -9.88
N VAL A 312 27.59 -18.00 -9.55
CA VAL A 312 27.17 -17.61 -8.21
C VAL A 312 27.15 -18.88 -7.36
N GLN A 313 28.08 -18.96 -6.41
CA GLN A 313 28.21 -20.12 -5.51
C GLN A 313 27.31 -19.96 -4.28
N ALA A 314 27.20 -18.73 -3.78
CA ALA A 314 26.36 -18.38 -2.65
C ALA A 314 25.93 -16.91 -2.74
N VAL A 315 24.90 -16.57 -1.97
CA VAL A 315 24.51 -15.19 -1.66
C VAL A 315 24.81 -14.98 -0.18
N ASP A 316 25.67 -14.02 0.15
CA ASP A 316 26.08 -13.77 1.53
C ASP A 316 25.05 -12.88 2.24
N THR A 317 24.84 -11.68 1.70
CA THR A 317 23.93 -10.68 2.27
C THR A 317 22.95 -10.16 1.22
N VAL A 318 21.69 -10.01 1.62
CA VAL A 318 20.65 -9.34 0.83
C VAL A 318 20.01 -8.25 1.68
N GLY A 319 20.21 -7.02 1.27
CA GLY A 319 19.55 -5.84 1.81
C GLY A 319 18.62 -5.22 0.79
N ALA A 320 17.40 -4.88 1.19
CA ALA A 320 16.56 -3.99 0.41
C ALA A 320 15.86 -3.03 1.36
N TYR A 321 15.97 -1.74 1.11
CA TYR A 321 15.43 -0.70 1.98
C TYR A 321 14.82 0.44 1.16
N HIS A 322 13.86 1.13 1.77
CA HIS A 322 13.17 2.22 1.12
C HIS A 322 14.03 3.49 0.99
N ALA A 323 13.99 4.13 -0.16
CA ALA A 323 14.54 5.44 -0.41
C ALA A 323 13.41 6.36 -0.92
N GLY A 324 12.49 6.70 -0.01
CA GLY A 324 11.22 7.30 -0.39
C GLY A 324 10.23 6.22 -0.88
N PRO A 325 9.55 6.39 -2.03
CA PRO A 325 8.57 5.42 -2.50
C PRO A 325 9.21 4.19 -3.19
N ARG A 326 10.51 4.25 -3.51
CA ARG A 326 11.24 3.18 -4.22
C ARG A 326 12.20 2.46 -3.29
N LEU A 327 12.71 1.32 -3.75
CA LEU A 327 13.67 0.48 -3.06
C LEU A 327 15.08 0.67 -3.63
N ILE A 328 16.06 0.70 -2.74
CA ILE A 328 17.46 0.45 -3.06
C ILE A 328 17.75 -0.99 -2.62
N VAL A 329 18.38 -1.74 -3.51
CA VAL A 329 18.73 -3.15 -3.30
C VAL A 329 20.25 -3.27 -3.23
N GLU A 330 20.75 -4.00 -2.24
CA GLU A 330 22.16 -4.31 -2.03
C GLU A 330 22.27 -5.83 -1.91
N VAL A 331 23.10 -6.45 -2.75
CA VAL A 331 23.29 -7.90 -2.79
C VAL A 331 24.78 -8.20 -2.86
N ASP A 332 25.22 -9.07 -1.97
CA ASP A 332 26.59 -9.58 -1.95
C ASP A 332 26.57 -11.03 -2.45
N VAL A 333 27.19 -11.27 -3.61
CA VAL A 333 27.26 -12.59 -4.25
C VAL A 333 28.68 -13.15 -4.19
N VAL A 334 28.79 -14.45 -3.93
CA VAL A 334 30.09 -15.13 -3.85
C VAL A 334 30.39 -15.86 -5.15
N MET A 335 31.56 -15.60 -5.71
CA MET A 335 32.06 -16.25 -6.93
C MET A 335 33.46 -16.84 -6.72
N ASP A 336 33.86 -17.75 -7.60
CA ASP A 336 35.19 -18.37 -7.55
C ASP A 336 36.31 -17.32 -7.72
N PRO A 337 37.29 -17.22 -6.79
CA PRO A 337 38.44 -16.31 -6.91
C PRO A 337 39.31 -16.54 -8.15
N MET A 338 39.23 -17.72 -8.76
CA MET A 338 39.97 -18.06 -9.97
C MET A 338 39.30 -17.53 -11.25
N ASN A 339 38.06 -17.02 -11.17
CA ASN A 339 37.43 -16.35 -12.29
C ASN A 339 38.14 -15.03 -12.61
N THR A 340 38.12 -14.64 -13.89
CA THR A 340 38.65 -13.35 -14.28
C THR A 340 37.73 -12.24 -13.78
N LEU A 341 38.31 -11.13 -13.32
CA LEU A 341 37.55 -9.94 -12.89
C LEU A 341 36.53 -9.51 -13.94
N LYS A 342 36.90 -9.57 -15.23
CA LYS A 342 35.99 -9.29 -16.34
C LYS A 342 34.75 -10.18 -16.31
N ARG A 343 34.91 -11.49 -16.13
CA ARG A 343 33.77 -12.42 -16.09
C ARG A 343 32.88 -12.17 -14.87
N CYS A 344 33.49 -11.92 -13.71
CA CYS A 344 32.74 -11.57 -12.50
C CYS A 344 31.94 -10.28 -12.69
N HIS A 345 32.57 -9.23 -13.24
CA HIS A 345 31.93 -7.96 -13.56
C HIS A 345 30.74 -8.15 -14.51
N ASP A 346 30.94 -8.81 -15.65
CA ASP A 346 29.88 -9.01 -16.65
C ASP A 346 28.65 -9.74 -16.06
N ILE A 347 28.88 -10.73 -15.17
CA ILE A 347 27.79 -11.45 -14.48
C ILE A 347 27.11 -10.57 -13.42
N SER A 348 27.88 -9.77 -12.68
CA SER A 348 27.32 -8.87 -11.67
C SER A 348 26.51 -7.73 -12.28
N GLU A 349 26.94 -7.21 -13.43
CA GLU A 349 26.24 -6.16 -14.18
C GLU A 349 24.91 -6.68 -14.73
N ASP A 350 24.89 -7.90 -15.30
CA ASP A 350 23.64 -8.53 -15.74
C ASP A 350 22.68 -8.82 -14.56
N LEU A 351 23.22 -9.20 -13.39
CA LEU A 351 22.42 -9.33 -12.17
C LEU A 351 21.87 -7.98 -11.70
N GLN A 352 22.68 -6.92 -11.74
CA GLN A 352 22.25 -5.57 -11.39
C GLN A 352 21.09 -5.13 -12.29
N ASP A 353 21.24 -5.22 -13.61
CA ASP A 353 20.20 -4.85 -14.57
C ASP A 353 18.90 -5.66 -14.36
N LYS A 354 19.04 -6.97 -14.06
CA LYS A 354 17.91 -7.84 -13.76
C LYS A 354 17.17 -7.40 -12.50
N LEU A 355 17.89 -7.03 -11.43
CA LEU A 355 17.30 -6.54 -10.19
C LEU A 355 16.69 -5.15 -10.35
N GLU A 356 17.32 -4.24 -11.09
CA GLU A 356 16.79 -2.91 -11.39
C GLU A 356 15.52 -2.97 -12.26
N SER A 357 15.35 -4.04 -13.03
CA SER A 357 14.12 -4.25 -13.79
C SER A 357 12.90 -4.61 -12.92
N LEU A 358 13.09 -5.01 -11.65
CA LEU A 358 11.99 -5.34 -10.74
C LEU A 358 11.11 -4.11 -10.43
N PRO A 359 9.80 -4.31 -10.23
CA PRO A 359 8.91 -3.21 -9.89
C PRO A 359 9.34 -2.57 -8.56
N ASN A 360 9.28 -1.23 -8.52
CA ASN A 360 9.64 -0.39 -7.37
C ASN A 360 11.12 -0.38 -6.97
N VAL A 361 12.02 -1.08 -7.68
CA VAL A 361 13.46 -0.95 -7.49
C VAL A 361 13.95 0.27 -8.28
N ASP A 362 14.65 1.19 -7.60
CA ASP A 362 15.26 2.35 -8.25
C ASP A 362 16.70 2.08 -8.67
N ARG A 363 17.42 1.32 -7.84
CA ARG A 363 18.82 0.99 -8.05
C ARG A 363 19.18 -0.30 -7.32
N ALA A 364 20.04 -1.10 -7.93
CA ALA A 364 20.65 -2.25 -7.28
C ALA A 364 22.17 -2.06 -7.20
N PHE A 365 22.77 -2.52 -6.12
CA PHE A 365 24.21 -2.61 -5.95
C PHE A 365 24.55 -4.08 -5.76
N VAL A 366 25.37 -4.62 -6.65
CA VAL A 366 25.84 -6.00 -6.58
C VAL A 366 27.31 -5.96 -6.21
N HIS A 367 27.64 -6.40 -5.01
CA HIS A 367 29.01 -6.61 -4.59
C HIS A 367 29.40 -8.07 -4.87
N ILE A 368 30.66 -8.30 -5.24
CA ILE A 368 31.18 -9.63 -5.50
C ILE A 368 32.23 -9.95 -4.46
N ASP A 369 31.97 -10.99 -3.69
CA ASP A 369 32.90 -11.57 -2.75
C ASP A 369 33.50 -12.87 -3.29
N TYR A 370 34.65 -13.25 -2.76
CA TYR A 370 35.29 -14.53 -3.04
C TYR A 370 35.24 -15.49 -1.85
N GLU A 371 34.73 -15.04 -0.69
CA GLU A 371 34.59 -15.83 0.53
C GLU A 371 33.34 -15.43 1.34
N THR A 372 32.83 -16.36 2.15
CA THR A 372 31.65 -16.17 3.03
C THR A 372 32.03 -15.92 4.50
N THR A 373 33.32 -15.92 4.82
CA THR A 373 33.82 -15.88 6.22
C THR A 373 34.24 -14.50 6.69
N HIS A 374 34.14 -13.47 5.85
CA HIS A 374 34.58 -12.13 6.18
C HIS A 374 33.73 -11.53 7.32
N ARG A 375 34.34 -10.68 8.15
CA ARG A 375 33.58 -9.92 9.16
C ARG A 375 32.82 -8.81 8.43
N PRO A 376 31.57 -8.48 8.80
CA PRO A 376 30.83 -7.40 8.15
C PRO A 376 31.61 -6.08 8.30
N GLU A 377 32.26 -5.65 7.22
CA GLU A 377 33.23 -4.55 7.25
C GLU A 377 32.55 -3.18 7.48
N HIS A 378 31.26 -3.10 7.17
CA HIS A 378 30.44 -1.89 7.25
C HIS A 378 29.38 -1.91 8.34
N ALA A 379 29.50 -2.80 9.33
CA ALA A 379 28.56 -2.85 10.44
C ALA A 379 28.56 -1.53 11.22
N LYS A 380 27.45 -0.77 11.17
CA LYS A 380 27.16 0.24 12.19
C LYS A 380 27.14 -0.49 13.53
N LYS A 381 27.96 -0.03 14.49
CA LYS A 381 27.79 -0.44 15.90
C LYS A 381 26.38 0.00 16.31
N LEU A 382 25.47 -0.96 16.41
CA LEU A 382 24.10 -0.76 16.88
C LEU A 382 24.07 -0.48 18.38
#